data_AF-A0A6G2DBY9-F1
#
_entry.id   AF-A0A6G2DBY9-F1
#
_cell.length_a   1.000
_cell.length_b   1.000
_cell.length_c   1.000
_cell.angle_alpha   90.00
_cell.angle_beta   90.00
_cell.angle_gamma   90.00
#
_symmetry.space_group_name_H-M   'P 1'
#
loop_
_entity.id
_entity.type
_entity.pdbx_description
1 polymer ?
#
loop_
_entity_poly.entity_id
_entity_poly.type
_entity_poly.pdbx_seq_one_letter_code
_entity_poly.pdbx_strand_id
1 'polypeptide(L)'
;MTLPVRKSLHDAVLQASKADTWEQATKEWNEVSLIFNGIGRSNCVCGNAIKYAYELFNGVTGQRLFPIGSDCVRHFHRLSLDQQLEEEEKLLRKVENLTRKAQKKEKIKVNKSDFDERLLKWLWEKGVFKPNRGNQFAPERDYQLFLEVFQGGSWTKAEPKKKARMEEVLEKCIKPFLLGKSDDQLYLVKLGKEKIDYEQELRIQAEKERKKRDKIAKQYADNLVLAMGPAERAYQDYFGFTETLTQEERKWEKILFGKN
;
A
#
# COMPACT_ATOMS: atom_id res chain seq x y z
N MET A 1 -15.68 36.23 -23.38
CA MET A 1 -15.26 36.07 -24.79
C MET A 1 -14.93 34.60 -24.99
N THR A 2 -15.64 33.91 -25.88
CA THR A 2 -15.38 32.51 -26.23
C THR A 2 -14.12 32.46 -27.10
N LEU A 3 -13.08 31.76 -26.66
CA LEU A 3 -11.88 31.56 -27.47
C LEU A 3 -12.28 30.75 -28.72
N PRO A 4 -11.86 31.15 -29.94
CA PRO A 4 -12.21 30.42 -31.15
C PRO A 4 -11.60 29.02 -31.12
N VAL A 5 -12.43 28.01 -31.34
CA VAL A 5 -11.99 26.61 -31.46
C VAL A 5 -11.11 26.49 -32.70
N ARG A 6 -9.94 25.88 -32.55
CA ARG A 6 -9.02 25.67 -33.67
C ARG A 6 -9.54 24.57 -34.59
N LYS A 7 -9.39 24.76 -35.90
CA LYS A 7 -9.83 23.79 -36.93
C LYS A 7 -9.32 22.37 -36.67
N SER A 8 -8.05 22.22 -36.30
CA SER A 8 -7.47 20.90 -36.00
C SER A 8 -8.13 20.18 -34.81
N LEU A 9 -8.51 20.91 -33.76
CA LEU A 9 -9.26 20.34 -32.64
C LEU A 9 -10.69 20.00 -33.06
N HIS A 10 -11.33 20.91 -33.80
CA HIS A 10 -12.68 20.72 -34.33
C HIS A 10 -12.80 19.46 -35.17
N ASP A 11 -11.90 19.29 -36.14
CA ASP A 11 -11.91 18.16 -37.07
C ASP A 11 -11.61 16.84 -36.35
N ALA A 12 -10.65 16.83 -35.41
CA ALA A 12 -10.33 15.64 -34.64
C ALA A 12 -11.49 15.18 -33.74
N VAL A 13 -12.23 16.11 -33.13
CA VAL A 13 -13.41 15.79 -32.31
C VAL A 13 -14.53 15.24 -33.17
N LEU A 14 -14.85 15.86 -34.31
CA LEU A 14 -15.89 15.37 -35.22
C LEU A 14 -15.56 13.99 -35.79
N GLN A 15 -14.30 13.74 -36.17
CA GLN A 15 -13.88 12.43 -36.67
C GLN A 15 -13.99 11.32 -35.62
N ALA A 16 -13.82 11.65 -34.34
CA ALA A 16 -13.87 10.71 -33.23
C ALA A 16 -15.26 10.62 -32.55
N SER A 17 -16.21 11.46 -32.97
CA SER A 17 -17.57 11.52 -32.46
C SER A 17 -18.56 10.87 -33.40
N LYS A 18 -19.73 10.51 -32.87
CA LYS A 18 -20.85 10.02 -33.66
C LYS A 18 -21.65 11.18 -34.28
N ALA A 19 -21.68 12.32 -33.60
CA ALA A 19 -22.38 13.50 -34.07
C ALA A 19 -21.58 14.31 -35.11
N ASP A 20 -22.30 14.87 -36.09
CA ASP A 20 -21.73 15.67 -37.18
C ASP A 20 -21.61 17.17 -36.85
N THR A 21 -22.08 17.59 -35.66
CA THR A 21 -22.01 18.98 -35.20
C THR A 21 -21.22 19.11 -33.91
N TRP A 22 -20.40 20.16 -33.79
CA TRP A 22 -19.52 20.37 -32.63
C TRP A 22 -20.27 20.38 -31.29
N GLU A 23 -21.42 21.06 -31.25
CA GLU A 23 -22.25 21.20 -30.04
C GLU A 23 -22.82 19.86 -29.54
N GLN A 24 -23.05 18.92 -30.45
CA GLN A 24 -23.50 17.57 -30.11
C GLN A 24 -22.31 16.66 -29.81
N ALA A 25 -21.25 16.72 -30.63
CA ALA A 25 -20.04 15.93 -30.48
C ALA A 25 -19.41 16.13 -29.11
N THR A 26 -19.28 17.39 -28.65
CA THR A 26 -18.72 17.73 -27.33
C THR A 26 -19.48 17.10 -26.15
N LYS A 27 -20.78 16.79 -26.29
CA LYS A 27 -21.59 16.12 -25.24
C LYS A 27 -21.29 14.63 -25.10
N GLU A 28 -20.63 14.02 -26.08
CA GLU A 28 -20.25 12.62 -26.05
C GLU A 28 -19.01 12.36 -25.18
N TRP A 29 -18.21 13.40 -24.95
CA TRP A 29 -16.99 13.34 -24.14
C TRP A 29 -17.30 13.59 -22.67
N ASN A 30 -16.88 12.67 -21.81
CA ASN A 30 -17.37 12.62 -20.43
C ASN A 30 -16.26 12.44 -19.38
N GLU A 31 -15.06 12.03 -19.76
CA GLU A 31 -13.97 11.75 -18.83
C GLU A 31 -12.66 12.39 -19.28
N VAL A 32 -11.99 13.06 -18.35
CA VAL A 32 -10.63 13.61 -18.49
C VAL A 32 -9.69 12.84 -17.58
N SER A 33 -8.62 12.31 -18.15
CA SER A 33 -7.56 11.64 -17.41
C SER A 33 -6.21 12.30 -17.66
N LEU A 34 -5.42 12.47 -16.60
CA LEU A 34 -4.06 12.98 -16.71
C LEU A 34 -3.11 11.85 -17.13
N ILE A 35 -2.47 12.02 -18.28
CA ILE A 35 -1.42 11.12 -18.75
C ILE A 35 -0.06 11.78 -18.49
N PHE A 36 0.57 11.37 -17.39
CA PHE A 36 1.90 11.87 -17.01
C PHE A 36 2.99 11.30 -17.94
N ASN A 37 3.30 12.01 -19.02
CA ASN A 37 4.40 11.68 -19.93
C ASN A 37 5.65 12.52 -19.64
N GLY A 38 6.13 12.46 -18.39
CA GLY A 38 7.36 13.15 -18.00
C GLY A 38 7.33 14.68 -18.12
N ILE A 39 8.38 15.33 -17.65
CA ILE A 39 8.55 16.79 -17.73
C ILE A 39 9.05 17.12 -19.14
N GLY A 40 8.17 17.02 -20.15
CA GLY A 40 8.48 17.26 -21.55
C GLY A 40 7.35 17.99 -22.27
N ARG A 41 7.70 18.92 -23.17
CA ARG A 41 6.71 19.60 -24.02
C ARG A 41 6.17 18.59 -25.03
N SER A 42 4.87 18.32 -25.00
CA SER A 42 4.18 17.56 -26.05
C SER A 42 3.39 18.52 -26.93
N ASN A 43 2.98 18.08 -28.12
CA ASN A 43 2.15 18.89 -29.01
C ASN A 43 0.71 18.42 -28.91
N CYS A 44 -0.19 19.31 -28.48
CA CYS A 44 -1.63 19.07 -28.45
C CYS A 44 -2.17 18.71 -29.84
N VAL A 45 -3.30 18.00 -29.90
CA VAL A 45 -4.11 17.81 -31.11
C VAL A 45 -4.36 19.13 -31.85
N CYS A 46 -4.47 20.26 -31.14
CA CYS A 46 -4.66 21.57 -31.74
C CYS A 46 -3.39 22.21 -32.35
N GLY A 47 -2.23 21.55 -32.25
CA GLY A 47 -0.92 21.99 -32.74
C GLY A 47 -0.09 22.83 -31.77
N ASN A 48 -0.61 23.21 -30.59
CA ASN A 48 0.16 23.96 -29.59
C ASN A 48 1.08 23.04 -28.77
N ALA A 49 2.24 23.57 -28.40
CA ALA A 49 3.05 22.97 -27.34
C ALA A 49 2.32 23.07 -26.00
N ILE A 50 2.19 21.94 -25.31
CA ILE A 50 1.57 21.82 -24.00
C ILE A 50 2.58 21.30 -22.99
N LYS A 51 2.47 21.82 -21.76
CA LYS A 51 3.29 21.36 -20.62
C LYS A 51 2.77 20.04 -20.06
N TYR A 52 1.45 19.84 -20.09
CA TYR A 52 0.78 18.64 -19.60
C TYR A 52 -0.16 18.11 -20.68
N ALA A 53 -0.14 16.80 -20.84
CA ALA A 53 -1.03 16.09 -21.74
C ALA A 53 -2.14 15.41 -20.93
N TYR A 54 -3.36 15.66 -21.35
CA TYR A 54 -4.55 14.97 -20.88
C TYR A 54 -5.04 14.02 -21.97
N GLU A 55 -5.86 13.07 -21.56
CA GLU A 55 -6.65 12.19 -22.43
C GLU A 55 -8.11 12.50 -22.18
N LEU A 56 -8.87 12.70 -23.26
CA LEU A 56 -10.34 12.75 -23.21
C LEU A 56 -10.90 11.44 -23.74
N PHE A 57 -11.91 10.91 -23.06
CA PHE A 57 -12.64 9.73 -23.49
C PHE A 57 -14.05 10.09 -23.96
N ASN A 58 -14.44 9.51 -25.09
CA ASN A 58 -15.78 9.59 -25.63
C ASN A 58 -16.58 8.36 -25.16
N GLY A 59 -17.56 8.58 -24.29
CA GLY A 59 -18.39 7.50 -23.74
C GLY A 59 -19.37 6.88 -24.74
N VAL A 60 -19.60 7.53 -25.88
CA VAL A 60 -20.53 7.07 -26.94
C VAL A 60 -19.80 6.23 -27.98
N THR A 61 -18.64 6.68 -28.45
CA THR A 61 -17.86 6.00 -29.50
C THR A 61 -16.75 5.10 -28.95
N GLY A 62 -16.37 5.26 -27.67
CA GLY A 62 -15.23 4.59 -27.07
C GLY A 62 -13.87 5.13 -27.52
N GLN A 63 -13.86 6.21 -28.32
CA GLN A 63 -12.64 6.83 -28.83
C GLN A 63 -11.93 7.68 -27.77
N ARG A 64 -10.64 7.92 -27.98
CA ARG A 64 -9.80 8.72 -27.08
C ARG A 64 -9.11 9.84 -27.85
N LEU A 65 -9.12 11.05 -27.29
CA LEU A 65 -8.35 12.18 -27.79
C LEU A 65 -7.13 12.38 -26.89
N PHE A 66 -5.97 12.10 -27.47
CA PHE A 66 -4.68 12.25 -26.82
C PHE A 66 -3.62 12.61 -27.88
N PRO A 67 -2.67 13.52 -27.57
CA PRO A 67 -2.55 14.35 -26.36
C PRO A 67 -3.37 15.65 -26.47
N ILE A 68 -4.16 15.99 -25.45
CA ILE A 68 -4.93 17.24 -25.41
C ILE A 68 -4.49 18.15 -24.25
N GLY A 69 -4.45 19.47 -24.50
CA GLY A 69 -4.12 20.48 -23.50
C GLY A 69 -5.32 20.96 -22.70
N SER A 70 -5.09 21.55 -21.52
CA SER A 70 -6.16 22.07 -20.65
C SER A 70 -7.04 23.13 -21.34
N ASP A 71 -6.44 24.03 -22.13
CA ASP A 71 -7.21 25.02 -22.90
C ASP A 71 -8.12 24.36 -23.94
N CYS A 72 -7.67 23.26 -24.55
CA CYS A 72 -8.46 22.48 -25.51
C CYS A 72 -9.62 21.74 -24.85
N VAL A 73 -9.45 21.24 -23.63
CA VAL A 73 -10.54 20.65 -22.84
C VAL A 73 -11.60 21.70 -22.48
N ARG A 74 -11.18 22.92 -22.08
CA ARG A 74 -12.10 24.01 -21.71
C ARG A 74 -13.01 24.47 -22.86
N HIS A 75 -12.63 24.23 -24.11
CA HIS A 75 -13.46 24.52 -25.29
C HIS A 75 -14.69 23.61 -25.43
N PHE A 76 -14.77 22.51 -24.67
CA PHE A 76 -15.95 21.64 -24.66
C PHE A 76 -17.10 22.24 -23.82
N HIS A 77 -16.82 23.30 -23.03
CA HIS A 77 -17.80 24.04 -22.23
C HIS A 77 -18.68 23.14 -21.35
N ARG A 78 -18.11 22.05 -20.82
CA ARG A 78 -18.79 21.14 -19.92
C ARG A 78 -18.27 21.33 -18.50
N LEU A 79 -19.18 21.77 -17.62
CA LEU A 79 -18.90 21.94 -16.20
C LEU A 79 -18.27 20.69 -15.56
N SER A 80 -18.70 19.49 -15.97
CA SER A 80 -18.15 18.24 -15.47
C SER A 80 -16.68 18.04 -15.87
N LEU A 81 -16.32 18.35 -17.12
CA LEU A 81 -14.95 18.22 -17.62
C LEU A 81 -14.05 19.30 -17.00
N ASP A 82 -14.57 20.52 -16.84
CA ASP A 82 -13.84 21.61 -16.20
C ASP A 82 -13.54 21.29 -14.72
N GLN A 83 -14.51 20.71 -13.99
CA GLN A 83 -14.28 20.24 -12.61
C GLN A 83 -13.22 19.14 -12.54
N GLN A 84 -13.31 18.11 -13.40
CA GLN A 84 -12.30 17.04 -13.46
C GLN A 84 -10.91 17.59 -13.78
N LEU A 85 -10.83 18.50 -14.76
CA LEU A 85 -9.58 19.15 -15.15
C LEU A 85 -8.97 19.97 -14.00
N GLU A 86 -9.78 20.73 -13.26
CA GLU A 86 -9.30 21.48 -12.10
C GLU A 86 -8.72 20.56 -11.01
N GLU A 87 -9.34 19.40 -10.79
CA GLU A 87 -8.86 18.43 -9.81
C GLU A 87 -7.54 17.80 -10.24
N GLU A 88 -7.38 17.46 -11.52
CA GLU A 88 -6.11 16.98 -12.09
C GLU A 88 -5.02 18.06 -12.02
N GLU A 89 -5.35 19.32 -12.32
CA GLU A 89 -4.41 20.44 -12.18
C GLU A 89 -3.98 20.66 -10.72
N LYS A 90 -4.89 20.47 -9.75
CA LYS A 90 -4.56 20.53 -8.31
C LYS A 90 -3.59 19.41 -7.92
N LEU A 91 -3.82 18.19 -8.40
CA LEU A 91 -2.93 17.06 -8.17
C LEU A 91 -1.53 17.33 -8.75
N LEU A 92 -1.45 17.80 -9.99
CA LEU A 92 -0.20 18.18 -10.63
C LEU A 92 0.58 19.23 -9.85
N ARG A 93 -0.09 20.30 -9.42
CA ARG A 93 0.54 21.36 -8.61
C ARG A 93 1.14 20.80 -7.32
N LYS A 94 0.48 19.83 -6.68
CA LYS A 94 1.01 19.17 -5.49
C LYS A 94 2.25 18.33 -5.81
N VAL A 95 2.20 17.53 -6.87
CA VAL A 95 3.34 16.73 -7.33
C VAL A 95 4.54 17.63 -7.67
N GLU A 96 4.33 18.74 -8.40
CA GLU A 96 5.38 19.72 -8.70
C GLU A 96 5.96 20.36 -7.44
N ASN A 97 5.10 20.76 -6.50
CA ASN A 97 5.53 21.35 -5.24
C ASN A 97 6.38 20.37 -4.42
N LEU A 98 5.96 19.10 -4.35
CA LEU A 98 6.72 18.04 -3.69
C LEU A 98 8.04 17.77 -4.41
N THR A 99 8.04 17.74 -5.74
CA THR A 99 9.25 17.55 -6.55
C THR A 99 10.25 18.68 -6.32
N ARG A 100 9.78 19.93 -6.31
CA ARG A 100 10.62 21.11 -6.02
C ARG A 100 11.18 21.06 -4.59
N LYS A 101 10.37 20.68 -3.60
CA LYS A 101 10.83 20.47 -2.21
C LYS A 101 11.90 19.37 -2.14
N ALA A 102 11.70 18.26 -2.84
CA ALA A 102 12.66 17.16 -2.93
C ALA A 102 13.99 17.62 -3.58
N GLN A 103 13.94 18.37 -4.68
CA GLN A 103 15.11 18.93 -5.36
C GLN A 103 15.90 19.88 -4.46
N LYS A 104 15.21 20.72 -3.68
CA LYS A 104 15.82 21.63 -2.72
C LYS A 104 16.33 20.96 -1.44
N LYS A 105 16.21 19.62 -1.32
CA LYS A 105 16.51 18.84 -0.11
C LYS A 105 15.75 19.35 1.13
N GLU A 106 14.60 19.99 0.93
CA GLU A 106 13.76 20.44 2.04
C GLU A 106 13.11 19.22 2.72
N LYS A 107 12.83 19.33 4.03
CA LYS A 107 12.12 18.29 4.77
C LYS A 107 10.66 18.25 4.32
N ILE A 108 10.31 17.25 3.52
CA ILE A 108 8.92 16.94 3.17
C ILE A 108 8.23 16.46 4.44
N LYS A 109 7.26 17.23 4.93
CA LYS A 109 6.43 16.82 6.06
C LYS A 109 5.16 16.18 5.51
N VAL A 110 4.78 15.04 6.07
CA VAL A 110 3.48 14.44 5.76
C VAL A 110 2.42 15.24 6.49
N ASN A 111 1.75 16.17 5.81
CA ASN A 111 0.68 16.97 6.35
C ASN A 111 -0.44 17.13 5.33
N LYS A 112 -1.63 17.58 5.76
CA LYS A 112 -2.78 17.79 4.88
C LYS A 112 -2.55 18.85 3.79
N SER A 113 -1.53 19.71 3.92
CA SER A 113 -1.20 20.71 2.89
C SER A 113 -0.39 20.11 1.74
N ASP A 114 0.54 19.20 2.05
CA ASP A 114 1.45 18.60 1.06
C ASP A 114 0.91 17.29 0.48
N PHE A 115 0.02 16.61 1.21
CA PHE A 115 -0.56 15.32 0.81
C PHE A 115 -2.08 15.31 0.98
N ASP A 116 -2.76 14.67 0.04
CA ASP A 116 -4.18 14.36 0.07
C ASP A 116 -4.42 12.89 -0.34
N GLU A 117 -5.64 12.42 -0.10
CA GLU A 117 -6.05 11.05 -0.42
C GLU A 117 -5.88 10.73 -1.92
N ARG A 118 -6.18 11.70 -2.79
CA ARG A 118 -6.01 11.54 -4.25
C ARG A 118 -4.55 11.39 -4.65
N LEU A 119 -3.63 12.21 -4.10
CA LEU A 119 -2.20 12.05 -4.35
C LEU A 119 -1.69 10.70 -3.84
N LEU A 120 -2.14 10.25 -2.68
CA LEU A 120 -1.75 8.93 -2.17
C LEU A 120 -2.23 7.82 -3.09
N LYS A 121 -3.49 7.89 -3.55
CA LYS A 121 -4.04 6.94 -4.53
C LYS A 121 -3.26 6.98 -5.85
N TRP A 122 -2.91 8.16 -6.34
CA TRP A 122 -2.10 8.31 -7.53
C TRP A 122 -0.69 7.73 -7.36
N LEU A 123 -0.02 7.98 -6.23
CA LEU A 123 1.29 7.37 -5.91
C LEU A 123 1.19 5.83 -5.82
N TRP A 124 0.07 5.32 -5.31
CA TRP A 124 -0.23 3.89 -5.29
C TRP A 124 -0.38 3.32 -6.69
N GLU A 125 -1.20 3.92 -7.55
CA GLU A 125 -1.41 3.50 -8.93
C GLU A 125 -0.13 3.57 -9.78
N LYS A 126 0.77 4.51 -9.47
CA LYS A 126 2.10 4.62 -10.09
C LYS A 126 3.14 3.64 -9.54
N GLY A 127 2.77 2.78 -8.58
CA GLY A 127 3.67 1.77 -8.03
C GLY A 127 4.82 2.35 -7.20
N VAL A 128 4.63 3.54 -6.62
CA VAL A 128 5.68 4.21 -5.83
C VAL A 128 5.96 3.43 -4.54
N PHE A 129 4.93 2.83 -3.94
CA PHE A 129 5.08 1.99 -2.76
C PHE A 129 5.75 0.67 -3.15
N LYS A 130 6.83 0.36 -2.43
CA LYS A 130 7.82 -0.62 -2.85
C LYS A 130 7.94 -1.73 -1.79
N PRO A 131 7.88 -3.04 -2.15
CA PRO A 131 7.93 -4.13 -1.16
C PRO A 131 9.27 -4.15 -0.44
N ASN A 132 9.29 -4.20 0.88
CA ASN A 132 10.53 -4.26 1.66
C ASN A 132 10.29 -4.94 3.01
N ARG A 133 11.36 -5.25 3.76
CA ARG A 133 11.22 -5.94 5.06
C ARG A 133 10.27 -5.23 6.03
N GLY A 134 10.30 -3.90 6.07
CA GLY A 134 9.48 -3.12 7.00
C GLY A 134 7.97 -3.13 6.69
N ASN A 135 7.57 -3.43 5.45
CA ASN A 135 6.15 -3.69 5.11
C ASN A 135 5.85 -5.18 4.93
N GLN A 136 6.75 -6.07 5.35
CA GLN A 136 6.63 -7.51 5.13
C GLN A 136 6.45 -7.86 3.65
N PHE A 137 7.09 -7.09 2.76
CA PHE A 137 6.99 -7.21 1.32
C PHE A 137 5.56 -7.03 0.77
N ALA A 138 4.70 -6.31 1.50
CA ALA A 138 3.35 -5.95 1.09
C ALA A 138 3.24 -4.41 0.96
N PRO A 139 3.41 -3.86 -0.26
CA PRO A 139 3.33 -2.41 -0.52
C PRO A 139 2.03 -1.76 -0.05
N GLU A 140 0.93 -2.53 -0.06
CA GLU A 140 -0.40 -2.11 0.37
C GLU A 140 -0.39 -1.63 1.83
N ARG A 141 0.46 -2.23 2.67
CA ARG A 141 0.55 -1.87 4.09
C ARG A 141 1.12 -0.48 4.30
N ASP A 142 2.08 -0.06 3.47
CA ASP A 142 2.59 1.30 3.52
C ASP A 142 1.52 2.28 3.02
N TYR A 143 0.80 1.95 1.94
CA TYR A 143 -0.30 2.78 1.47
C TYR A 143 -1.40 2.96 2.54
N GLN A 144 -1.83 1.87 3.18
CA GLN A 144 -2.80 1.89 4.29
C GLN A 144 -2.28 2.69 5.49
N LEU A 145 -0.99 2.56 5.83
CA LEU A 145 -0.38 3.34 6.90
C LEU A 145 -0.48 4.85 6.65
N PHE A 146 -0.24 5.28 5.41
CA PHE A 146 -0.43 6.68 5.04
C PHE A 146 -1.90 7.08 5.21
N LEU A 147 -2.84 6.33 4.62
CA LEU A 147 -4.28 6.62 4.74
C LEU A 147 -4.76 6.72 6.19
N GLU A 148 -4.36 5.78 7.05
CA GLU A 148 -4.72 5.76 8.48
C GLU A 148 -4.29 7.05 9.19
N VAL A 149 -3.07 7.53 8.93
CA VAL A 149 -2.54 8.77 9.54
C VAL A 149 -3.24 10.02 8.99
N PHE A 150 -3.68 10.00 7.74
CA PHE A 150 -4.43 11.12 7.15
C PHE A 150 -5.88 11.19 7.66
N GLN A 151 -6.53 10.04 7.84
CA GLN A 151 -7.90 9.93 8.34
C GLN A 151 -7.98 10.13 9.87
N GLY A 152 -7.04 9.54 10.63
CA GLY A 152 -7.01 9.51 12.10
C GLY A 152 -6.52 10.78 12.80
N GLY A 153 -6.13 11.81 12.05
CA GLY A 153 -5.85 13.14 12.60
C GLY A 153 -4.37 13.40 12.89
N SER A 154 -3.71 13.98 11.88
CA SER A 154 -2.41 14.66 11.94
C SER A 154 -1.21 13.78 12.28
N TRP A 155 -0.20 13.87 11.42
CA TRP A 155 1.16 13.36 11.64
C TRP A 155 1.70 13.62 13.04
N THR A 156 1.34 14.74 13.68
CA THR A 156 1.80 15.06 15.03
C THR A 156 1.35 14.05 16.08
N LYS A 157 0.17 13.43 15.94
CA LYS A 157 -0.40 12.47 16.88
C LYS A 157 -0.02 11.01 16.59
N ALA A 158 0.62 10.73 15.44
CA ALA A 158 1.02 9.37 15.08
C ALA A 158 2.10 8.80 16.01
N GLU A 159 2.02 7.49 16.26
CA GLU A 159 2.99 6.74 17.06
C GLU A 159 4.41 6.85 16.47
N PRO A 160 5.47 6.96 17.28
CA PRO A 160 6.85 7.12 16.79
C PRO A 160 7.29 6.04 15.78
N LYS A 161 6.86 4.78 15.98
CA LYS A 161 7.15 3.68 15.05
C LYS A 161 6.54 3.89 13.67
N LYS A 162 5.29 4.37 13.62
CA LYS A 162 4.57 4.69 12.36
C LYS A 162 5.23 5.86 11.64
N LYS A 163 5.64 6.90 12.37
CA LYS A 163 6.38 8.05 11.81
C LYS A 163 7.70 7.63 11.16
N ALA A 164 8.53 6.87 11.87
CA ALA A 164 9.81 6.40 11.36
C ALA A 164 9.64 5.58 10.07
N ARG A 165 8.60 4.74 10.02
CA ARG A 165 8.28 3.96 8.82
C ARG A 165 7.89 4.84 7.64
N MET A 166 7.03 5.83 7.84
CA MET A 166 6.61 6.73 6.78
C MET A 166 7.75 7.63 6.29
N GLU A 167 8.66 8.06 7.17
CA GLU A 167 9.89 8.78 6.79
C GLU A 167 10.79 7.92 5.91
N GLU A 168 10.93 6.63 6.24
CA GLU A 168 11.65 5.67 5.40
C GLU A 168 11.03 5.54 4.00
N VAL A 169 9.70 5.41 3.91
CA VAL A 169 8.98 5.33 2.63
C VAL A 169 9.13 6.63 1.84
N LEU A 170 9.07 7.79 2.51
CA LEU A 170 9.31 9.08 1.87
C LEU A 170 10.71 9.17 1.27
N GLU A 171 11.74 8.77 2.02
CA GLU A 171 13.15 8.90 1.60
C GLU A 171 13.54 7.87 0.55
N LYS A 172 13.10 6.62 0.70
CA LYS A 172 13.53 5.50 -0.16
C LYS A 172 12.62 5.26 -1.36
N CYS A 173 11.35 5.67 -1.30
CA CYS A 173 10.38 5.38 -2.35
C CYS A 173 9.89 6.65 -3.04
N ILE A 174 9.30 7.59 -2.28
CA ILE A 174 8.63 8.76 -2.86
C ILE A 174 9.65 9.77 -3.41
N LYS A 175 10.70 10.14 -2.67
CA LYS A 175 11.72 11.09 -3.14
C LYS A 175 12.44 10.61 -4.41
N PRO A 176 12.95 9.36 -4.50
CA PRO A 176 13.59 8.88 -5.72
C PRO A 176 12.64 8.88 -6.93
N PHE A 177 11.38 8.51 -6.72
CA PHE A 177 10.35 8.58 -7.75
C PHE A 177 10.14 10.02 -8.26
N LEU A 178 9.96 10.99 -7.34
CA LEU A 178 9.80 12.41 -7.71
C LEU A 178 11.03 12.98 -8.44
N LEU A 179 12.22 12.49 -8.13
CA LEU A 179 13.47 12.92 -8.76
C LEU A 179 13.77 12.19 -10.08
N GLY A 180 12.89 11.29 -10.55
CA GLY A 180 13.12 10.51 -11.77
C GLY A 180 14.28 9.51 -11.65
N LYS A 181 14.70 9.17 -10.43
CA LYS A 181 15.74 8.18 -10.15
C LYS A 181 15.11 6.81 -9.91
N SER A 182 14.39 6.28 -10.90
CA SER A 182 13.80 4.95 -10.83
C SER A 182 14.85 3.90 -11.23
N ASP A 183 15.70 3.52 -10.28
CA ASP A 183 16.67 2.44 -10.47
C ASP A 183 15.99 1.07 -10.23
N ASP A 184 14.98 0.77 -11.05
CA ASP A 184 14.07 -0.37 -10.82
C ASP A 184 14.78 -1.73 -10.95
N GLN A 185 15.83 -1.83 -11.76
CA GLN A 185 16.66 -3.04 -11.86
C GLN A 185 17.52 -3.26 -10.60
N LEU A 186 18.14 -2.20 -10.07
CA LEU A 186 18.92 -2.28 -8.83
C LEU A 186 18.01 -2.60 -7.62
N TYR A 187 16.79 -2.07 -7.66
CA TYR A 187 15.76 -2.33 -6.67
C TYR A 187 15.32 -3.81 -6.64
N LEU A 188 15.03 -4.41 -7.80
CA LEU A 188 14.61 -5.82 -7.89
C LEU A 188 15.70 -6.80 -7.39
N VAL A 189 16.97 -6.54 -7.68
CA VAL A 189 18.09 -7.38 -7.21
C VAL A 189 18.28 -7.27 -5.68
N LYS A 190 18.14 -6.08 -5.11
CA LYS A 190 18.17 -5.88 -3.65
C LYS A 190 16.99 -6.57 -2.96
N LEU A 191 15.81 -6.49 -3.57
CA LEU A 191 14.58 -7.08 -3.05
C LEU A 191 14.64 -8.59 -2.98
N GLY A 192 15.22 -9.24 -4.00
CA GLY A 192 15.43 -10.69 -4.01
C GLY A 192 16.30 -11.17 -2.83
N LYS A 193 17.42 -10.48 -2.57
CA LYS A 193 18.29 -10.79 -1.42
C LYS A 193 17.60 -10.54 -0.09
N GLU A 194 16.96 -9.37 0.06
CA GLU A 194 16.26 -9.02 1.30
C GLU A 194 15.11 -9.97 1.64
N LYS A 195 14.39 -10.49 0.64
CA LYS A 195 13.29 -11.45 0.82
C LYS A 195 13.80 -12.80 1.32
N ILE A 196 14.87 -13.32 0.71
CA ILE A 196 15.49 -14.59 1.11
C ILE A 196 15.96 -14.52 2.57
N ASP A 197 16.66 -13.46 2.92
CA ASP A 197 17.17 -13.26 4.28
C ASP A 197 16.03 -13.15 5.31
N TYR A 198 14.95 -12.44 4.98
CA TYR A 198 13.79 -12.30 5.88
C TYR A 198 13.07 -13.63 6.09
N GLU A 199 12.91 -14.43 5.04
CA GLU A 199 12.35 -15.78 5.15
C GLU A 199 13.23 -16.70 6.02
N GLN A 200 14.56 -16.56 5.93
CA GLN A 200 15.49 -17.28 6.80
C GLN A 200 15.36 -16.83 8.27
N GLU A 201 15.28 -15.53 8.53
CA GLU A 201 15.06 -14.98 9.89
C GLU A 201 13.77 -15.51 10.52
N LEU A 202 12.66 -15.52 9.75
CA LEU A 202 11.38 -16.09 10.18
C LEU A 202 11.49 -17.58 10.53
N ARG A 203 12.19 -18.37 9.71
CA ARG A 203 12.42 -19.80 9.98
C ARG A 203 13.22 -20.01 11.26
N ILE A 204 14.29 -19.24 11.46
CA ILE A 204 15.10 -19.30 12.69
C ILE A 204 14.27 -18.92 13.91
N GLN A 205 13.41 -17.90 13.79
CA GLN A 205 12.54 -17.48 14.90
C GLN A 205 11.50 -18.55 15.24
N ALA A 206 10.86 -19.14 14.23
CA ALA A 206 9.92 -20.25 14.42
C ALA A 206 10.60 -21.47 15.06
N GLU A 207 11.83 -21.79 14.67
CA GLU A 207 12.60 -22.88 15.27
C GLU A 207 12.98 -22.59 16.73
N LYS A 208 13.37 -21.36 17.05
CA LYS A 208 13.61 -20.92 18.43
C LYS A 208 12.35 -21.03 19.28
N GLU A 209 11.20 -20.64 18.76
CA GLU A 209 9.92 -20.78 19.46
C GLU A 209 9.54 -22.25 19.67
N ARG A 210 9.75 -23.11 18.66
CA ARG A 210 9.56 -24.55 18.79
C ARG A 210 10.45 -25.14 19.88
N LYS A 211 11.75 -24.85 19.88
CA LYS A 211 12.69 -25.29 20.92
C LYS A 211 12.30 -24.81 22.32
N LYS A 212 11.77 -23.59 22.44
CA LYS A 212 11.23 -23.08 23.72
C LYS A 212 10.03 -23.91 24.17
N ARG A 213 9.07 -24.19 23.27
CA ARG A 213 7.90 -25.03 23.57
C ARG A 213 8.31 -26.44 23.97
N ASP A 214 9.24 -27.05 23.24
CA ASP A 214 9.75 -28.40 23.53
C ASP A 214 10.46 -28.45 24.89
N LYS A 215 11.24 -27.40 25.24
CA LYS A 215 11.88 -27.30 26.56
C LYS A 215 10.86 -27.20 27.69
N ILE A 216 9.80 -26.41 27.50
CA ILE A 216 8.71 -26.28 28.48
C ILE A 216 7.96 -27.62 28.63
N ALA A 217 7.64 -28.29 27.52
CA ALA A 217 6.99 -29.60 27.55
C ALA A 217 7.85 -30.66 28.26
N LYS A 218 9.18 -30.65 28.00
CA LYS A 218 10.13 -31.53 28.68
C LYS A 218 10.22 -31.24 30.18
N GLN A 219 10.32 -29.96 30.57
CA GLN A 219 10.30 -29.58 31.99
C GLN A 219 9.00 -29.98 32.68
N TYR A 220 7.85 -29.87 32.00
CA TYR A 220 6.58 -30.32 32.54
C TYR A 220 6.53 -31.84 32.73
N ALA A 221 7.03 -32.60 31.75
CA ALA A 221 7.13 -34.06 31.84
C ALA A 221 8.10 -34.49 32.96
N ASP A 222 9.27 -33.86 33.07
CA ASP A 222 10.26 -34.15 34.11
C ASP A 222 9.70 -33.83 35.51
N ASN A 223 8.99 -32.69 35.67
CA ASN A 223 8.31 -32.34 36.92
C ASN A 223 7.19 -33.31 37.27
N LEU A 224 6.43 -33.80 36.29
CA LEU A 224 5.39 -34.80 36.51
C LEU A 224 5.99 -36.11 37.02
N VAL A 225 7.08 -36.59 36.39
CA VAL A 225 7.80 -37.80 36.83
C VAL A 225 8.37 -37.61 38.24
N LEU A 226 8.94 -36.44 38.54
CA LEU A 226 9.47 -36.14 39.89
C LEU A 226 8.36 -36.13 40.95
N ALA A 227 7.16 -35.67 40.61
CA ALA A 227 6.02 -35.65 41.53
C ALA A 227 5.40 -37.05 41.74
N MET A 228 5.43 -37.91 40.73
CA MET A 228 4.92 -39.28 40.83
C MET A 228 5.72 -40.14 41.82
N GLY A 229 7.05 -40.02 41.89
CA GLY A 229 7.86 -40.83 42.81
C GLY A 229 7.50 -40.70 44.30
N PRO A 230 7.42 -39.48 44.86
CA PRO A 230 6.94 -39.25 46.23
C PRO A 230 5.47 -39.63 46.43
N ALA A 231 4.61 -39.45 45.42
CA ALA A 231 3.21 -39.86 45.50
C ALA A 231 3.05 -41.39 45.52
N GLU A 232 3.83 -42.11 44.72
CA GLU A 232 3.93 -43.57 44.74
C GLU A 232 4.47 -44.08 46.08
N ARG A 233 5.50 -43.42 46.63
CA ARG A 233 6.01 -43.75 47.97
C ARG A 233 4.99 -43.48 49.07
N ALA A 234 4.33 -42.32 49.07
CA ALA A 234 3.29 -42.01 50.04
C ALA A 234 2.10 -42.99 49.94
N TYR A 235 1.74 -43.42 48.73
CA TYR A 235 0.75 -44.46 48.50
C TYR A 235 1.21 -45.81 49.09
N GLN A 236 2.45 -46.24 48.81
CA GLN A 236 3.03 -47.46 49.39
C GLN A 236 3.14 -47.41 50.91
N ASP A 237 3.49 -46.27 51.50
CA ASP A 237 3.60 -46.13 52.96
C ASP A 237 2.21 -46.15 53.62
N TYR A 238 1.20 -45.56 52.98
CA TYR A 238 -0.18 -45.52 53.49
C TYR A 238 -0.91 -46.87 53.35
N PHE A 239 -0.69 -47.58 52.25
CA PHE A 239 -1.39 -48.84 51.95
C PHE A 239 -0.52 -50.10 52.14
N GLY A 240 0.78 -49.98 52.38
CA GLY A 240 1.72 -51.10 52.54
C GLY A 240 1.53 -51.93 53.81
N PHE A 241 0.62 -51.52 54.70
CA PHE A 241 0.32 -52.23 55.96
C PHE A 241 -1.05 -52.92 55.96
N THR A 242 -1.83 -52.87 54.88
CA THR A 242 -3.15 -53.52 54.79
C THR A 242 -3.17 -54.61 53.71
N GLU A 243 -3.31 -55.88 54.11
CA GLU A 243 -3.33 -57.03 53.17
C GLU A 243 -4.56 -57.05 52.24
N THR A 244 -5.56 -56.20 52.44
CA THR A 244 -6.74 -56.09 51.56
C THR A 244 -7.19 -54.63 51.37
N LEU A 245 -6.91 -54.07 50.18
CA LEU A 245 -7.48 -52.80 49.71
C LEU A 245 -9.00 -52.92 49.51
N THR A 246 -9.76 -51.93 49.96
CA THR A 246 -11.19 -51.83 49.72
C THR A 246 -11.51 -51.53 48.25
N GLN A 247 -12.77 -51.71 47.85
CA GLN A 247 -13.21 -51.55 46.47
C GLN A 247 -13.08 -50.10 45.96
N GLU A 248 -13.22 -49.12 46.85
CA GLU A 248 -13.03 -47.70 46.53
C GLU A 248 -11.54 -47.34 46.40
N GLU A 249 -10.69 -47.92 47.24
CA GLU A 249 -9.22 -47.71 47.18
C GLU A 249 -8.61 -48.31 45.90
N ARG A 250 -9.10 -49.47 45.44
CA ARG A 250 -8.73 -50.03 44.12
C ARG A 250 -9.15 -49.13 42.95
N LYS A 251 -10.26 -48.40 43.09
CA LYS A 251 -10.71 -47.46 42.06
C LYS A 251 -9.75 -46.26 41.97
N TRP A 252 -9.26 -45.78 43.11
CA TRP A 252 -8.27 -44.70 43.15
C TRP A 252 -6.89 -45.14 42.65
N GLU A 253 -6.46 -46.36 42.96
CA GLU A 253 -5.21 -46.94 42.43
C GLU A 253 -5.21 -46.99 40.90
N LYS A 254 -6.34 -47.42 40.31
CA LYS A 254 -6.53 -47.47 38.86
C LYS A 254 -6.51 -46.08 38.21
N ILE A 255 -7.05 -45.05 38.88
CA ILE A 255 -7.07 -43.67 38.38
C ILE A 255 -5.67 -43.03 38.46
N LEU A 256 -4.93 -43.28 39.53
CA LEU A 256 -3.65 -42.62 39.81
C LEU A 256 -2.47 -43.26 39.08
N PHE A 257 -2.44 -44.59 38.95
CA PHE A 257 -1.26 -45.31 38.44
C PHE A 257 -1.53 -46.17 37.21
N GLY A 258 -2.79 -46.26 36.74
CA GLY A 258 -3.16 -46.98 35.53
C GLY A 258 -2.87 -48.49 35.55
N LYS A 259 -2.58 -49.07 36.72
CA LYS A 259 -2.37 -50.51 36.89
C LYS A 259 -3.74 -51.21 36.97
N ASN A 260 -3.86 -52.34 36.26
CA ASN A 260 -5.01 -53.23 36.34
C ASN A 260 -4.81 -54.26 37.45
#